data_AF-A0A3B8Y5P6-F1
#
_entry.id   AF-A0A3B8Y5P6-F1
#
_cell.length_a   1.000
_cell.length_b   1.000
_cell.length_c   1.000
_cell.angle_alpha   90.00
_cell.angle_beta   90.00
_cell.angle_gamma   90.00
#
_symmetry.space_group_name_H-M   'P 1'
#
loop_
_entity.id
_entity.type
_entity.pdbx_description
1 polymer ?
#
loop_
_entity_poly.entity_id
_entity_poly.type
_entity_poly.pdbx_seq_one_letter_code
_entity_poly.pdbx_strand_id
1 'polypeptide(L)' 'MNYTIELEKENDGRSIAEVIDLPGVIVDDRTVEETITKVQTLALRVVADDL' A
#
# COMPACT_ATOMS: atom_id res chain seq x y z
N MET A 1 6.50 10.07 -10.91
CA MET A 1 6.68 10.23 -9.45
C MET A 1 7.07 8.88 -8.88
N ASN A 2 7.96 8.85 -7.89
CA ASN A 2 8.34 7.63 -7.19
C ASN A 2 7.84 7.77 -5.75
N TYR A 3 7.05 6.81 -5.29
CA TYR A 3 6.54 6.75 -3.92
C TYR A 3 7.21 5.62 -3.15
N THR A 4 7.45 5.81 -1.87
CA THR A 4 8.00 4.77 -0.99
C THR A 4 6.87 3.98 -0.35
N ILE A 5 6.92 2.65 -0.52
CA ILE A 5 6.04 1.70 0.16
C ILE A 5 6.80 1.13 1.35
N GLU A 6 6.27 1.31 2.55
CA GLU A 6 6.67 0.54 3.72
C GLU A 6 5.82 -0.73 3.77
N LEU A 7 6.47 -1.87 4.04
CA LEU A 7 5.82 -3.18 4.12
C LEU A 7 6.18 -3.83 5.45
N GLU A 8 5.17 -4.11 6.25
CA GLU A 8 5.29 -4.86 7.50
C GLU A 8 4.64 -6.23 7.35
N LYS A 9 5.25 -7.25 7.96
CA LYS A 9 4.69 -8.60 8.02
C LYS A 9 4.28 -8.92 9.44
N GLU A 10 3.00 -9.21 9.61
CA GLU A 10 2.41 -9.54 10.89
C GLU A 10 2.78 -10.95 11.34
N ASN A 11 2.69 -11.18 12.65
CA ASN A 11 2.97 -12.48 13.27
C ASN A 11 1.99 -13.58 12.85
N ASP A 12 0.81 -13.21 12.37
CA ASP A 12 -0.22 -14.13 11.85
C ASP A 12 -0.04 -14.44 10.35
N GLY A 13 1.00 -13.89 9.73
CA GLY A 13 1.32 -14.09 8.32
C GLY A 13 0.68 -13.07 7.37
N ARG A 14 -0.20 -12.19 7.85
CA ARG A 14 -0.68 -11.05 7.06
C ARG A 14 0.47 -10.08 6.76
N SER A 15 0.26 -9.24 5.75
CA SER A 15 1.18 -8.16 5.38
C SER A 15 0.38 -6.87 5.33
N ILE A 16 1.00 -5.79 5.80
CA ILE A 16 0.46 -4.43 5.77
C ILE A 16 1.40 -3.60 4.92
N ALA A 17 0.87 -2.81 3.99
CA ALA A 17 1.66 -1.85 3.23
C ALA A 17 1.07 -0.45 3.32
N GLU A 18 1.93 0.53 3.54
CA GLU A 18 1.60 1.95 3.57
C GLU A 18 2.45 2.70 2.55
N VAL A 19 1.86 3.68 1.86
CA VAL A 19 2.62 4.63 1.03
C VAL A 19 2.93 5.87 1.87
N ILE A 20 4.18 6.02 2.28
CA ILE A 20 4.62 7.07 3.23
C ILE A 20 4.28 8.47 2.70
N ASP A 21 4.39 8.67 1.39
CA ASP A 21 4.14 9.95 0.73
C ASP A 21 2.64 10.29 0.57
N LEU A 22 1.74 9.31 0.77
CA LEU A 22 0.30 9.45 0.59
C LEU A 22 -0.44 9.01 1.86
N PRO A 23 -0.59 9.90 2.87
CA PRO A 23 -1.26 9.58 4.12
C PRO A 23 -2.67 9.02 3.88
N GLY A 24 -2.98 7.87 4.49
CA GLY A 24 -4.26 7.17 4.32
C GLY A 24 -4.27 6.13 3.20
N VAL A 25 -3.19 5.99 2.43
CA VAL A 25 -2.98 4.87 1.51
C VAL A 25 -2.31 3.73 2.25
N ILE A 26 -3.14 2.88 2.86
CA ILE A 26 -2.72 1.68 3.59
C ILE A 26 -3.61 0.49 3.23
N VAL A 27 -3.01 -0.69 3.11
CA VAL A 27 -3.72 -1.95 2.83
C VAL A 27 -3.14 -3.07 3.68
N ASP A 28 -4.00 -3.95 4.19
CA ASP A 28 -3.62 -5.26 4.71
C ASP A 28 -4.12 -6.41 3.82
N ASP A 29 -3.31 -7.47 3.70
CA ASP A 29 -3.72 -8.71 3.02
C ASP A 29 -2.98 -9.95 3.56
N ARG A 30 -3.33 -11.13 3.04
CA ARG A 30 -2.73 -12.42 3.41
C ARG A 30 -1.34 -12.64 2.84
N THR A 31 -1.00 -11.96 1.74
CA THR A 31 0.28 -12.12 1.07
C THR A 31 0.92 -10.79 0.72
N VAL A 32 2.25 -10.76 0.70
CA VAL A 32 3.03 -9.58 0.30
C VAL A 32 2.67 -9.12 -1.11
N GLU A 33 2.49 -10.06 -2.04
CA GLU A 33 2.20 -9.77 -3.45
C GLU A 33 0.82 -9.10 -3.62
N GLU A 34 -0.21 -9.63 -2.97
CA GLU A 34 -1.54 -9.00 -2.97
C GLU A 34 -1.52 -7.63 -2.30
N THR A 35 -0.82 -7.52 -1.17
CA THR A 35 -0.68 -6.28 -0.41
C THR A 35 -0.03 -5.17 -1.26
N ILE A 36 1.11 -5.48 -1.92
CA ILE A 36 1.81 -4.53 -2.80
C ILE A 36 0.92 -4.14 -3.99
N THR A 37 0.25 -5.10 -4.63
CA THR A 37 -0.61 -4.82 -5.80
C THR A 37 -1.76 -3.90 -5.43
N LYS A 38 -2.41 -4.16 -4.29
CA LYS A 38 -3.53 -3.35 -3.81
C LYS A 38 -3.11 -1.95 -3.36
N VAL A 39 -1.99 -1.83 -2.64
CA VAL A 39 -1.51 -0.51 -2.19
C VAL A 39 -1.09 0.37 -3.38
N GLN A 40 -0.47 -0.20 -4.41
CA GLN A 40 -0.15 0.51 -5.66
C GLN A 40 -1.42 0.97 -6.39
N THR A 41 -2.43 0.11 -6.46
CA THR A 41 -3.72 0.45 -7.09
C THR A 41 -4.41 1.60 -6.35
N LEU A 42 -4.40 1.55 -5.02
CA LEU A 42 -4.96 2.61 -4.18
C LEU A 42 -4.20 3.93 -4.36
N ALA A 43 -2.86 3.89 -4.38
CA ALA A 43 -2.02 5.06 -4.62
C ALA A 43 -2.30 5.73 -5.97
N LEU A 44 -2.42 4.93 -7.04
CA LEU A 44 -2.75 5.45 -8.37
C LEU A 44 -4.13 6.13 -8.38
N ARG A 45 -5.10 5.58 -7.65
CA ARG A 45 -6.43 6.18 -7.52
C ARG A 45 -6.39 7.52 -6.80
N VAL A 46 -5.70 7.59 -5.65
CA VAL A 46 -5.58 8.85 -4.89
C VAL A 46 -4.93 9.93 -5.73
N VAL A 47 -3.84 9.61 -6.43
CA VAL A 47 -3.16 10.57 -7.32
C VAL A 47 -4.06 11.00 -8.48
N ALA A 48 -4.91 10.12 -8.99
CA ALA A 48 -5.84 10.48 -10.06
C ALA A 48 -7.01 11.34 -9.56
N ASP A 49 -7.50 11.12 -8.33
CA ASP A 49 -8.58 11.89 -7.72
C ASP A 49 -8.13 13.30 -7.30
N ASP A 50 -6.83 13.49 -7.01
CA ASP A 50 -6.22 14.77 -6.62
C ASP A 50 -5.76 15.66 -7.81
N LEU A 51 -5.85 15.16 -9.05
CA LEU A 51 -5.47 15.87 -10.29
C LEU A 51 -6.64 16.57 -10.99
#